data_AF-A0A3B8NF40-F1
#
_entry.id   AF-A0A3B8NF40-F1
#
_cell.length_a   1.000
_cell.length_b   1.000
_cell.length_c   1.000
_cell.angle_alpha   90.00
_cell.angle_beta   90.00
_cell.angle_gamma   90.00
#
_symmetry.space_group_name_H-M   'P 1'
#
loop_
_entity.id
_entity.type
_entity.pdbx_description
1 polymer ?
#
loop_
_entity_poly.entity_id
_entity_poly.type
_entity_poly.pdbx_seq_one_letter_code
_entity_poly.pdbx_strand_id
1 'polypeptide(L)'
;MKPFKGLAFSIIILAGLIGIVLHAAVKSSSDRIVNRYADCHVHLLDFLQNGEFLNSDKKFPGGVFGKQEENGRYVSLPFGERGRRVEALLQSMDEANVHNALVCGMPFIKKWSQNEPFQRPRYYLDSPSRVKPARDTDVSVGSAILDYKIKYADDPVKLSRLKSIHPSLCGFDATDLGAVDLLIKRIKEFPGVWECIGEVMSRHDDLTNLTTGERPRANHPALARVCRFAGEHYLPVSIHHNIAPISRNSKEVKLPTYLNEFIELMEYCRAGNEGCEVSTKFIWCHSGISRRLVVNDLHFWIEEVLKEYSDQLYIDLSWVVLDDYVLPNLEDWVKLISRYPDRFMIGSDVVGSVSKMNQALKPYDKLLAALPEQIRAKVAHDNFANLFEDMSSLRKKNGLGVGGITISPDYIYSDKLHVRPDFKNSKFMEKRIRSLNRK
;
A
#
# COMPACT_ATOMS: atom_id res chain seq x y z
N MET A 1 -32.67 25.58 59.66
CA MET A 1 -32.48 27.04 59.48
C MET A 1 -31.93 27.31 58.09
N LYS A 2 -32.79 27.79 57.18
CA LYS A 2 -32.42 28.67 56.04
C LYS A 2 -32.04 30.07 56.59
N PRO A 3 -31.71 31.07 55.75
CA PRO A 3 -30.80 31.17 54.59
C PRO A 3 -29.91 32.45 54.74
N PHE A 4 -29.24 32.96 53.68
CA PHE A 4 -29.18 34.39 53.28
C PHE A 4 -28.21 34.55 52.06
N LYS A 5 -28.73 34.86 50.85
CA LYS A 5 -28.68 36.15 50.08
C LYS A 5 -27.27 36.49 49.54
N GLY A 6 -26.99 36.78 48.25
CA GLY A 6 -27.79 37.16 47.08
C GLY A 6 -27.38 38.58 46.60
N LEU A 7 -26.81 38.73 45.39
CA LEU A 7 -26.77 39.89 44.45
C LEU A 7 -25.75 39.55 43.33
N ALA A 8 -26.02 39.41 42.02
CA ALA A 8 -26.73 40.18 40.97
C ALA A 8 -25.85 41.18 40.18
N PHE A 9 -26.12 41.25 38.87
CA PHE A 9 -25.61 42.11 37.76
C PHE A 9 -24.44 41.53 36.93
N SER A 10 -24.44 41.48 35.59
CA SER A 10 -25.28 42.13 34.56
C SER A 10 -25.43 41.28 33.30
N ILE A 11 -26.63 41.34 32.72
CA ILE A 11 -26.96 40.97 31.34
C ILE A 11 -26.46 42.10 30.43
N ILE A 12 -25.68 41.77 29.40
CA ILE A 12 -25.60 42.56 28.17
C ILE A 12 -26.04 41.65 27.02
N ILE A 13 -27.24 41.92 26.54
CA ILE A 13 -27.71 41.51 25.23
C ILE A 13 -27.06 42.46 24.22
N LEU A 14 -26.32 41.92 23.24
CA LEU A 14 -26.27 42.56 21.94
C LEU A 14 -26.59 41.54 20.85
N ALA A 15 -27.72 41.82 20.21
CA ALA A 15 -28.30 41.11 19.09
C ALA A 15 -27.43 41.20 17.84
N GLY A 16 -27.61 40.21 16.96
CA GLY A 16 -27.53 40.43 15.52
C GLY A 16 -26.23 39.98 14.87
N LEU A 17 -26.18 38.73 14.43
CA LEU A 17 -26.15 38.46 13.00
C LEU A 17 -26.38 36.97 12.77
N ILE A 18 -27.54 36.69 12.17
CA ILE A 18 -27.86 35.46 11.45
C ILE A 18 -26.81 35.34 10.35
N GLY A 19 -25.73 34.62 10.65
CA GLY A 19 -24.77 34.14 9.67
C GLY A 19 -25.43 32.97 8.96
N ILE A 20 -25.96 33.28 7.78
CA ILE A 20 -26.45 32.34 6.76
C ILE A 20 -25.63 31.06 6.80
N VAL A 21 -26.28 29.95 7.17
CA VAL A 21 -25.81 28.61 6.82
C VAL A 21 -25.88 28.55 5.31
N LEU A 22 -24.80 29.01 4.66
CA LEU A 22 -24.52 28.65 3.29
C LEU A 22 -24.28 27.14 3.35
N HIS A 23 -25.34 26.39 3.01
CA HIS A 23 -25.19 25.19 2.20
C HIS A 23 -24.34 25.60 0.99
N ALA A 24 -23.02 25.64 1.19
CA ALA A 24 -22.09 25.40 0.12
C ALA A 24 -22.37 23.95 -0.27
N ALA A 25 -23.30 23.78 -1.21
CA ALA A 25 -23.10 22.76 -2.21
C ALA A 25 -21.66 22.93 -2.65
N VAL A 26 -20.78 22.04 -2.17
CA VAL A 26 -19.45 21.89 -2.71
C VAL A 26 -19.69 21.50 -4.15
N LYS A 27 -19.77 22.51 -5.02
CA LYS A 27 -19.37 22.37 -6.40
C LYS A 27 -17.94 21.86 -6.26
N SER A 28 -17.78 20.55 -6.44
CA SER A 28 -16.49 19.93 -6.71
C SER A 28 -15.96 20.62 -7.97
N SER A 29 -15.28 21.75 -7.81
CA SER A 29 -14.38 22.21 -8.85
C SER A 29 -13.25 21.18 -8.82
N SER A 30 -13.22 20.37 -9.86
CA SER A 30 -12.18 19.42 -10.16
C SER A 30 -10.88 20.15 -10.51
N ASP A 31 -10.37 21.00 -9.63
CA ASP A 31 -9.06 21.66 -9.78
C ASP A 31 -7.94 20.66 -9.45
N ARG A 32 -8.07 19.43 -9.95
CA ARG A 32 -6.98 18.46 -10.00
C ARG A 32 -6.10 18.88 -11.17
N ILE A 33 -4.79 18.89 -10.95
CA ILE A 33 -3.84 19.37 -11.97
C ILE A 33 -3.64 18.38 -13.13
N VAL A 34 -4.09 17.14 -12.96
CA VAL A 34 -4.20 16.15 -14.02
C VAL A 34 -5.58 15.50 -14.01
N ASN A 35 -6.00 14.99 -15.16
CA ASN A 35 -7.33 14.38 -15.33
C ASN A 35 -7.36 12.89 -14.95
N ARG A 36 -6.19 12.27 -14.72
CA ARG A 36 -6.07 10.82 -14.46
C ARG A 36 -5.00 10.58 -13.41
N TYR A 37 -5.36 9.81 -12.39
CA TYR A 37 -4.45 9.29 -11.37
C TYR A 37 -4.44 7.76 -11.41
N ALA A 38 -3.34 7.16 -10.99
CA ALA A 38 -3.30 5.81 -10.49
C ALA A 38 -2.99 5.86 -8.99
N ASP A 39 -3.58 4.95 -8.23
CA ASP A 39 -3.30 4.78 -6.81
C ASP A 39 -2.50 3.50 -6.62
N CYS A 40 -1.19 3.63 -6.40
CA CYS A 40 -0.33 2.46 -6.25
C CYS A 40 -0.40 1.80 -4.87
N HIS A 41 -1.28 2.25 -3.96
CA HIS A 41 -1.30 1.73 -2.60
C HIS A 41 -2.68 1.87 -1.92
N VAL A 42 -3.48 0.81 -1.96
CA VAL A 42 -4.80 0.75 -1.30
C VAL A 42 -4.95 -0.54 -0.48
N HIS A 43 -5.20 -0.40 0.82
CA HIS A 43 -5.67 -1.51 1.64
C HIS A 43 -7.20 -1.49 1.74
N LEU A 44 -7.87 -2.46 1.11
CA LEU A 44 -9.32 -2.62 1.22
C LEU A 44 -9.79 -2.96 2.64
N LEU A 45 -8.89 -3.54 3.44
CA LEU A 45 -9.18 -4.01 4.79
C LEU A 45 -8.30 -3.28 5.81
N ASP A 46 -8.78 -3.20 7.04
CA ASP A 46 -8.09 -2.65 8.20
C ASP A 46 -7.45 -3.77 9.06
N PHE A 47 -6.82 -3.38 10.17
CA PHE A 47 -6.20 -4.33 11.11
C PHE A 47 -7.22 -5.18 11.90
N LEU A 48 -8.52 -4.99 11.67
CA LEU A 48 -9.59 -5.87 12.14
C LEU A 48 -10.16 -6.74 11.01
N GLN A 49 -9.55 -6.69 9.82
CA GLN A 49 -9.94 -7.44 8.63
C GLN A 49 -11.34 -7.08 8.12
N ASN A 50 -11.76 -5.83 8.34
CA ASN A 50 -12.97 -5.26 7.75
C ASN A 50 -12.61 -3.98 6.99
N GLY A 51 -13.59 -3.38 6.32
CA GLY A 51 -13.38 -2.11 5.62
C GLY A 51 -14.69 -1.56 5.13
N GLU A 52 -14.63 -0.40 4.48
CA GLU A 52 -15.78 0.20 3.83
C GLU A 52 -16.39 -0.72 2.76
N PHE A 53 -17.69 -0.55 2.56
CA PHE A 53 -18.47 -1.19 1.52
C PHE A 53 -19.68 -0.35 1.18
N LEU A 54 -20.21 -0.49 -0.03
CA LEU A 54 -21.36 0.27 -0.46
C LEU A 54 -22.63 -0.25 0.23
N ASN A 55 -23.26 0.64 0.99
CA ASN A 55 -24.45 0.38 1.80
C ASN A 55 -25.52 1.45 1.58
N SER A 56 -25.62 1.98 0.35
CA SER A 56 -26.62 3.00 -0.02
C SER A 56 -28.06 2.49 0.10
N ASP A 57 -28.27 1.19 -0.04
CA ASP A 57 -29.55 0.50 0.16
C ASP A 57 -29.89 0.25 1.65
N LYS A 58 -28.98 0.60 2.57
CA LYS A 58 -29.10 0.38 4.02
C LYS A 58 -29.38 -1.07 4.39
N LYS A 59 -28.93 -2.03 3.57
CA LYS A 59 -29.10 -3.47 3.84
C LYS A 59 -28.38 -3.89 5.12
N PHE A 60 -27.26 -3.26 5.44
CA PHE A 60 -26.46 -3.54 6.63
C PHE A 60 -26.43 -2.34 7.58
N PRO A 61 -26.12 -2.54 8.88
CA PRO A 61 -25.90 -1.44 9.81
C PRO A 61 -24.75 -0.51 9.39
N GLY A 62 -24.88 0.78 9.69
CA GLY A 62 -23.89 1.81 9.40
C GLY A 62 -24.32 2.78 8.32
N GLY A 63 -23.48 3.77 8.04
CA GLY A 63 -23.71 4.78 7.01
C GLY A 63 -23.59 4.25 5.58
N VAL A 64 -23.49 5.16 4.60
CA VAL A 64 -23.42 4.82 3.16
C VAL A 64 -22.21 3.94 2.81
N PHE A 65 -21.11 4.08 3.55
CA PHE A 65 -19.92 3.24 3.43
C PHE A 65 -19.82 2.14 4.51
N GLY A 66 -20.94 1.83 5.19
CA GLY A 66 -21.03 0.73 6.16
C GLY A 66 -20.38 0.99 7.52
N LYS A 67 -19.83 2.19 7.75
CA LYS A 67 -19.24 2.58 9.04
C LYS A 67 -20.34 2.81 10.08
N GLN A 68 -20.26 2.11 11.21
CA GLN A 68 -21.18 2.27 12.34
C GLN A 68 -20.80 3.48 13.18
N GLU A 69 -21.77 4.33 13.55
CA GLU A 69 -21.52 5.55 14.35
C GLU A 69 -21.04 5.24 15.78
N GLU A 70 -21.66 4.25 16.43
CA GLU A 70 -21.41 3.93 17.84
C GLU A 70 -19.96 3.49 18.12
N ASN A 71 -19.41 2.65 17.24
CA ASN A 71 -18.12 2.01 17.47
C ASN A 71 -17.12 2.22 16.33
N GLY A 72 -17.48 2.94 15.26
CA GLY A 72 -16.62 3.20 14.10
C GLY A 72 -16.15 1.96 13.35
N ARG A 73 -16.79 0.80 13.52
CA ARG A 73 -16.46 -0.48 12.85
C ARG A 73 -17.35 -0.71 11.64
N TYR A 74 -17.01 -1.76 10.91
CA TYR A 74 -17.79 -2.29 9.79
C TYR A 74 -18.28 -3.68 10.15
N VAL A 75 -19.44 -4.08 9.62
CA VAL A 75 -19.87 -5.47 9.70
C VAL A 75 -19.03 -6.35 8.80
N SER A 76 -18.91 -7.62 9.18
CA SER A 76 -18.42 -8.64 8.27
C SER A 76 -19.51 -8.96 7.25
N LEU A 77 -19.17 -8.87 5.97
CA LEU A 77 -20.11 -9.15 4.89
C LEU A 77 -20.24 -10.66 4.68
N PRO A 78 -21.45 -11.21 4.59
CA PRO A 78 -21.65 -12.62 4.32
C PRO A 78 -21.24 -12.97 2.87
N PHE A 79 -21.21 -14.27 2.58
CA PHE A 79 -20.97 -14.77 1.22
C PHE A 79 -21.97 -14.18 0.21
N GLY A 80 -21.48 -13.79 -0.97
CA GLY A 80 -22.28 -13.14 -2.02
C GLY A 80 -22.42 -11.62 -1.87
N GLU A 81 -22.03 -11.04 -0.74
CA GLU A 81 -22.19 -9.60 -0.47
C GLU A 81 -20.86 -8.84 -0.45
N ARG A 82 -19.71 -9.52 -0.58
CA ARG A 82 -18.39 -8.86 -0.45
C ARG A 82 -18.06 -7.99 -1.67
N GLY A 83 -18.73 -8.21 -2.80
CA GLY A 83 -18.63 -7.35 -3.99
C GLY A 83 -18.98 -5.87 -3.71
N ARG A 84 -19.70 -5.58 -2.62
CA ARG A 84 -19.95 -4.21 -2.16
C ARG A 84 -18.67 -3.43 -1.80
N ARG A 85 -17.58 -4.12 -1.47
CA ARG A 85 -16.26 -3.49 -1.27
C ARG A 85 -15.70 -2.96 -2.58
N VAL A 86 -15.84 -3.75 -3.65
CA VAL A 86 -15.44 -3.35 -5.00
C VAL A 86 -16.30 -2.18 -5.47
N GLU A 87 -17.61 -2.19 -5.20
CA GLU A 87 -18.49 -1.06 -5.51
C GLU A 87 -18.06 0.23 -4.79
N ALA A 88 -17.78 0.16 -3.49
CA ALA A 88 -17.30 1.31 -2.73
C ALA A 88 -15.94 1.82 -3.24
N LEU A 89 -15.03 0.91 -3.57
CA LEU A 89 -13.74 1.25 -4.16
C LEU A 89 -13.92 1.97 -5.51
N LEU A 90 -14.70 1.40 -6.43
CA LEU A 90 -14.96 1.98 -7.75
C LEU A 90 -15.62 3.36 -7.66
N GLN A 91 -16.57 3.53 -6.73
CA GLN A 91 -17.16 4.85 -6.47
C GLN A 91 -16.11 5.85 -5.96
N SER A 92 -15.27 5.44 -5.00
CA SER A 92 -14.22 6.30 -4.45
C SER A 92 -13.16 6.66 -5.48
N MET A 93 -12.85 5.73 -6.39
CA MET A 93 -11.96 5.96 -7.53
C MET A 93 -12.53 7.00 -8.48
N ASP A 94 -13.83 6.92 -8.80
CA ASP A 94 -14.52 7.92 -9.64
C ASP A 94 -14.45 9.32 -9.00
N GLU A 95 -14.74 9.41 -7.71
CA GLU A 95 -14.68 10.68 -6.94
C GLU A 95 -13.25 11.25 -6.86
N ALA A 96 -12.22 10.41 -6.97
CA ALA A 96 -10.81 10.78 -6.90
C ALA A 96 -10.12 10.92 -8.27
N ASN A 97 -10.82 10.71 -9.39
CA ASN A 97 -10.26 10.60 -10.75
C ASN A 97 -9.17 9.51 -10.87
N VAL A 98 -9.27 8.44 -10.09
CA VAL A 98 -8.36 7.30 -10.10
C VAL A 98 -8.82 6.27 -11.13
N HIS A 99 -7.95 5.95 -12.08
CA HIS A 99 -8.23 5.06 -13.20
C HIS A 99 -7.57 3.68 -13.07
N ASN A 100 -6.63 3.53 -12.13
CA ASN A 100 -5.99 2.27 -11.79
C ASN A 100 -5.67 2.25 -10.30
N ALA A 101 -5.90 1.15 -9.60
CA ALA A 101 -5.59 1.01 -8.18
C ALA A 101 -4.94 -0.34 -7.87
N LEU A 102 -3.76 -0.34 -7.23
CA LEU A 102 -3.20 -1.54 -6.60
C LEU A 102 -3.89 -1.78 -5.28
N VAL A 103 -4.52 -2.95 -5.16
CA VAL A 103 -5.42 -3.26 -4.06
C VAL A 103 -4.94 -4.51 -3.35
N CYS A 104 -4.65 -4.38 -2.07
CA CYS A 104 -4.39 -5.50 -1.19
C CYS A 104 -5.41 -5.50 -0.04
N GLY A 105 -5.43 -6.60 0.72
CA GLY A 105 -6.07 -6.57 2.04
C GLY A 105 -5.13 -5.94 3.07
N MET A 106 -5.26 -6.29 4.34
CA MET A 106 -4.26 -5.96 5.36
C MET A 106 -3.48 -7.22 5.74
N PRO A 107 -2.13 -7.27 5.63
CA PRO A 107 -1.33 -8.47 5.90
C PRO A 107 -1.45 -9.00 7.34
N PHE A 108 -1.91 -8.15 8.26
CA PHE A 108 -1.95 -8.44 9.68
C PHE A 108 -3.31 -8.15 10.32
N ILE A 109 -3.63 -8.93 11.35
CA ILE A 109 -4.73 -8.66 12.28
C ILE A 109 -4.16 -8.26 13.65
N LYS A 110 -4.72 -7.20 14.25
CA LYS A 110 -4.34 -6.74 15.58
C LYS A 110 -4.98 -7.62 16.65
N LYS A 111 -4.15 -8.20 17.52
CA LYS A 111 -4.63 -8.94 18.69
C LYS A 111 -5.31 -7.97 19.66
N TRP A 112 -6.44 -8.39 20.21
CA TRP A 112 -7.00 -7.79 21.41
C TRP A 112 -6.62 -8.66 22.61
N SER A 113 -5.67 -8.20 23.43
CA SER A 113 -5.21 -8.94 24.59
C SER A 113 -6.11 -8.69 25.80
N GLN A 114 -6.27 -9.72 26.66
CA GLN A 114 -7.05 -9.63 27.91
C GLN A 114 -6.53 -8.52 28.84
N ASN A 115 -5.23 -8.27 28.83
CA ASN A 115 -4.57 -7.27 29.69
C ASN A 115 -4.58 -5.85 29.09
N GLU A 116 -5.41 -5.57 28.09
CA GLU A 116 -5.61 -4.22 27.56
C GLU A 116 -6.79 -3.57 28.29
N PRO A 117 -6.56 -2.66 29.24
CA PRO A 117 -7.62 -2.11 30.10
C PRO A 117 -8.54 -1.10 29.39
N PHE A 118 -8.40 -0.92 28.07
CA PHE A 118 -9.08 0.10 27.26
C PHE A 118 -9.96 -0.51 26.15
N GLN A 119 -10.51 0.34 25.28
CA GLN A 119 -11.26 -0.07 24.09
C GLN A 119 -10.43 -0.97 23.17
N ARG A 120 -11.08 -1.97 22.53
CA ARG A 120 -10.44 -2.86 21.54
C ARG A 120 -9.65 -2.04 20.50
N PRO A 121 -8.34 -2.31 20.30
CA PRO A 121 -7.50 -1.58 19.36
C PRO A 121 -7.98 -1.80 17.92
N ARG A 122 -7.87 -0.78 17.07
CA ARG A 122 -8.27 -0.81 15.66
C ARG A 122 -7.08 -0.63 14.72
N TYR A 123 -6.05 0.08 15.15
CA TYR A 123 -4.80 0.30 14.44
C TYR A 123 -3.63 -0.37 15.19
N TYR A 124 -2.51 -0.59 14.49
CA TYR A 124 -1.39 -1.31 15.09
C TYR A 124 -0.71 -0.52 16.23
N LEU A 125 -0.75 0.81 16.20
CA LEU A 125 -0.20 1.67 17.26
C LEU A 125 -1.14 1.90 18.44
N ASP A 126 -2.41 1.50 18.36
CA ASP A 126 -3.40 1.76 19.42
C ASP A 126 -3.05 1.05 20.74
N SER A 127 -2.20 0.02 20.69
CA SER A 127 -1.82 -0.75 21.87
C SER A 127 -0.51 -1.54 21.67
N PRO A 128 0.15 -2.03 22.74
CA PRO A 128 1.34 -2.89 22.63
C PRO A 128 1.02 -4.34 22.22
N SER A 129 -0.25 -4.70 22.02
CA SER A 129 -0.64 -6.06 21.64
C SER A 129 -0.02 -6.48 20.31
N ARG A 130 0.37 -7.76 20.21
CA ARG A 130 0.98 -8.32 19.01
C ARG A 130 0.03 -8.27 17.80
N VAL A 131 0.61 -8.34 16.61
CA VAL A 131 -0.12 -8.62 15.38
C VAL A 131 0.07 -10.08 14.96
N LYS A 132 -0.86 -10.60 14.17
CA LYS A 132 -0.81 -11.96 13.61
C LYS A 132 -0.99 -11.90 12.09
N PRO A 133 -0.31 -12.74 11.30
CA PRO A 133 -0.57 -12.85 9.86
C PRO A 133 -2.06 -13.11 9.60
N ALA A 134 -2.67 -12.30 8.75
CA ALA A 134 -4.08 -12.40 8.40
C ALA A 134 -4.25 -13.23 7.12
N ARG A 135 -4.16 -14.55 7.24
CA ARG A 135 -4.20 -15.47 6.08
C ARG A 135 -5.49 -15.37 5.24
N ASP A 136 -6.59 -14.96 5.85
CA ASP A 136 -7.90 -14.84 5.18
C ASP A 136 -8.12 -13.48 4.50
N THR A 137 -7.15 -12.57 4.59
CA THR A 137 -7.19 -11.25 3.93
C THR A 137 -7.32 -11.41 2.42
N ASP A 138 -6.54 -12.32 1.83
CA ASP A 138 -6.55 -12.60 0.38
C ASP A 138 -7.85 -13.32 -0.03
N VAL A 139 -8.40 -14.19 0.83
CA VAL A 139 -9.72 -14.80 0.57
C VAL A 139 -10.80 -13.72 0.51
N SER A 140 -10.73 -12.74 1.42
CA SER A 140 -11.71 -11.65 1.49
C SER A 140 -11.65 -10.75 0.24
N VAL A 141 -10.43 -10.41 -0.23
CA VAL A 141 -10.25 -9.63 -1.46
C VAL A 141 -10.66 -10.43 -2.71
N GLY A 142 -10.18 -11.67 -2.84
CA GLY A 142 -10.51 -12.53 -3.98
C GLY A 142 -12.01 -12.82 -4.08
N SER A 143 -12.66 -13.08 -2.95
CA SER A 143 -14.11 -13.27 -2.87
C SER A 143 -14.87 -12.00 -3.21
N ALA A 144 -14.38 -10.81 -2.83
CA ALA A 144 -15.02 -9.55 -3.20
C ALA A 144 -15.03 -9.33 -4.73
N ILE A 145 -13.91 -9.64 -5.39
CA ILE A 145 -13.82 -9.59 -6.87
C ILE A 145 -14.79 -10.60 -7.50
N LEU A 146 -14.84 -11.84 -6.99
CA LEU A 146 -15.73 -12.87 -7.52
C LEU A 146 -17.22 -12.54 -7.30
N ASP A 147 -17.60 -12.13 -6.09
CA ASP A 147 -18.96 -11.71 -5.74
C ASP A 147 -19.42 -10.55 -6.66
N TYR A 148 -18.53 -9.59 -6.96
CA TYR A 148 -18.83 -8.51 -7.92
C TYR A 148 -19.04 -9.06 -9.35
N LYS A 149 -18.18 -9.97 -9.82
CA LYS A 149 -18.34 -10.61 -11.14
C LYS A 149 -19.65 -11.36 -11.26
N ILE A 150 -20.05 -12.09 -10.22
CA ILE A 150 -21.30 -12.86 -10.18
C ILE A 150 -22.50 -11.90 -10.18
N LYS A 151 -22.48 -10.87 -9.33
CA LYS A 151 -23.58 -9.89 -9.23
C LYS A 151 -23.84 -9.17 -10.55
N TYR A 152 -22.80 -8.88 -11.32
CA TYR A 152 -22.85 -8.11 -12.56
C TYR A 152 -22.54 -8.95 -13.80
N ALA A 153 -22.79 -10.26 -13.77
CA ALA A 153 -22.44 -11.18 -14.87
C ALA A 153 -23.02 -10.76 -16.23
N ASP A 154 -24.23 -10.17 -16.22
CA ASP A 154 -24.95 -9.71 -17.41
C ASP A 154 -24.71 -8.22 -17.74
N ASP A 155 -23.82 -7.53 -17.00
CA ASP A 155 -23.49 -6.11 -17.21
C ASP A 155 -22.03 -5.94 -17.62
N PRO A 156 -21.71 -5.99 -18.94
CA PRO A 156 -20.33 -5.90 -19.41
C PRO A 156 -19.68 -4.55 -19.09
N VAL A 157 -20.47 -3.47 -18.94
CA VAL A 157 -19.95 -2.16 -18.56
C VAL A 157 -19.44 -2.21 -17.13
N LYS A 158 -20.24 -2.76 -16.18
CA LYS A 158 -19.81 -2.97 -14.79
C LYS A 158 -18.63 -3.91 -14.67
N LEU A 159 -18.59 -4.99 -15.46
CA LEU A 159 -17.45 -5.92 -15.45
C LEU A 159 -16.17 -5.27 -15.99
N SER A 160 -16.28 -4.43 -17.02
CA SER A 160 -15.11 -3.75 -17.60
C SER A 160 -14.38 -2.84 -16.61
N ARG A 161 -15.10 -2.31 -15.61
CA ARG A 161 -14.54 -1.52 -14.50
C ARG A 161 -13.53 -2.30 -13.67
N LEU A 162 -13.58 -3.64 -13.63
CA LEU A 162 -12.59 -4.43 -12.88
C LEU A 162 -11.18 -4.30 -13.45
N LYS A 163 -11.01 -3.89 -14.72
CA LYS A 163 -9.70 -3.69 -15.34
C LYS A 163 -8.89 -2.56 -14.70
N SER A 164 -9.54 -1.64 -13.96
CA SER A 164 -8.87 -0.58 -13.22
C SER A 164 -8.43 -1.01 -11.81
N ILE A 165 -8.66 -2.25 -11.42
CA ILE A 165 -8.30 -2.76 -10.09
C ILE A 165 -7.25 -3.86 -10.30
N HIS A 166 -6.14 -3.76 -9.59
CA HIS A 166 -5.06 -4.74 -9.62
C HIS A 166 -4.93 -5.39 -8.23
N PRO A 167 -5.63 -6.52 -7.99
CA PRO A 167 -5.58 -7.21 -6.70
C PRO A 167 -4.20 -7.81 -6.43
N SER A 168 -3.80 -7.80 -5.16
CA SER A 168 -2.49 -8.24 -4.72
C SER A 168 -2.55 -9.15 -3.50
N LEU A 169 -1.67 -10.16 -3.49
CA LEU A 169 -1.57 -11.18 -2.45
C LEU A 169 -0.67 -10.70 -1.30
N CYS A 170 -1.17 -10.68 -0.07
CA CYS A 170 -0.42 -10.14 1.07
C CYS A 170 -0.59 -10.94 2.37
N GLY A 171 -1.45 -11.96 2.39
CA GLY A 171 -1.83 -12.74 3.58
C GLY A 171 -0.86 -13.85 3.97
N PHE A 172 0.45 -13.64 3.86
CA PHE A 172 1.46 -14.66 4.15
C PHE A 172 2.54 -14.17 5.11
N ASP A 173 3.26 -15.12 5.71
CA ASP A 173 4.40 -14.84 6.57
C ASP A 173 5.68 -14.82 5.72
N ALA A 174 6.33 -13.66 5.61
CA ALA A 174 7.56 -13.49 4.83
C ALA A 174 8.79 -14.22 5.42
N THR A 175 8.62 -14.90 6.56
CA THR A 175 9.64 -15.76 7.18
C THR A 175 9.37 -17.26 6.98
N ASP A 176 8.23 -17.63 6.39
CA ASP A 176 7.87 -19.03 6.13
C ASP A 176 8.34 -19.48 4.73
N LEU A 177 9.26 -20.45 4.66
CA LEU A 177 9.70 -21.02 3.38
C LEU A 177 8.53 -21.58 2.54
N GLY A 178 7.43 -21.99 3.18
CA GLY A 178 6.20 -22.44 2.54
C GLY A 178 5.25 -21.32 2.10
N ALA A 179 5.64 -20.04 2.23
CA ALA A 179 4.78 -18.91 1.86
C ALA A 179 4.37 -18.95 0.37
N VAL A 180 5.27 -19.33 -0.54
CA VAL A 180 4.95 -19.47 -1.97
C VAL A 180 3.88 -20.53 -2.23
N ASP A 181 3.84 -21.60 -1.43
CA ASP A 181 2.80 -22.63 -1.55
C ASP A 181 1.43 -22.09 -1.13
N LEU A 182 1.39 -21.14 -0.18
CA LEU A 182 0.18 -20.40 0.15
C LEU A 182 -0.24 -19.47 -1.00
N LEU A 183 0.70 -18.77 -1.62
CA LEU A 183 0.42 -17.93 -2.80
C LEU A 183 -0.18 -18.77 -3.95
N ILE A 184 0.43 -19.91 -4.26
CA ILE A 184 -0.04 -20.84 -5.30
C ILE A 184 -1.44 -21.35 -4.98
N LYS A 185 -1.74 -21.70 -3.72
CA LYS A 185 -3.09 -22.10 -3.30
C LYS A 185 -4.10 -20.99 -3.54
N ARG A 186 -3.79 -19.74 -3.15
CA ARG A 186 -4.67 -18.58 -3.35
C ARG A 186 -4.86 -18.24 -4.82
N ILE A 187 -3.84 -18.42 -5.65
CA ILE A 187 -3.94 -18.25 -7.12
C ILE A 187 -4.87 -19.30 -7.73
N LYS A 188 -4.74 -20.57 -7.32
CA LYS A 188 -5.62 -21.66 -7.79
C LYS A 188 -7.06 -21.50 -7.31
N GLU A 189 -7.25 -20.95 -6.12
CA GLU A 189 -8.58 -20.68 -5.56
C GLU A 189 -9.29 -19.51 -6.27
N PHE A 190 -8.54 -18.49 -6.69
CA PHE A 190 -9.04 -17.33 -7.41
C PHE A 190 -8.27 -17.09 -8.72
N PRO A 191 -8.41 -17.99 -9.72
CA PRO A 191 -7.66 -17.91 -10.96
C PRO A 191 -8.01 -16.64 -11.72
N GLY A 192 -6.98 -15.93 -12.20
CA GLY A 192 -7.16 -14.70 -12.98
C GLY A 192 -7.51 -13.46 -12.15
N VAL A 193 -7.36 -13.50 -10.83
CA VAL A 193 -7.62 -12.35 -9.94
C VAL A 193 -6.34 -11.58 -9.59
N TRP A 194 -5.24 -12.28 -9.31
CA TRP A 194 -4.06 -11.67 -8.70
C TRP A 194 -3.08 -11.10 -9.72
N GLU A 195 -2.65 -9.87 -9.54
CA GLU A 195 -1.74 -9.17 -10.46
C GLU A 195 -0.44 -8.70 -9.81
N CYS A 196 -0.32 -8.83 -8.49
CA CYS A 196 0.84 -8.43 -7.70
C CYS A 196 0.98 -9.32 -6.44
N ILE A 197 2.17 -9.32 -5.84
CA ILE A 197 2.42 -9.84 -4.50
C ILE A 197 2.80 -8.66 -3.60
N GLY A 198 1.95 -8.36 -2.62
CA GLY A 198 2.15 -7.29 -1.65
C GLY A 198 0.85 -6.62 -1.21
N GLU A 199 0.88 -5.68 -0.26
CA GLU A 199 2.09 -5.18 0.38
C GLU A 199 2.78 -6.26 1.23
N VAL A 200 4.04 -6.57 0.88
CA VAL A 200 4.85 -7.52 1.61
C VAL A 200 5.49 -6.81 2.78
N MET A 201 5.11 -7.21 3.98
CA MET A 201 5.64 -6.64 5.22
C MET A 201 7.03 -7.20 5.52
N SER A 202 8.07 -6.42 5.19
CA SER A 202 9.46 -6.71 5.53
C SER A 202 9.87 -5.96 6.81
N ARG A 203 10.89 -5.10 6.75
CA ARG A 203 11.19 -4.14 7.84
C ARG A 203 10.13 -3.04 7.83
N HIS A 204 9.44 -2.87 8.94
CA HIS A 204 8.54 -1.77 9.23
C HIS A 204 9.00 -1.13 10.56
N ASP A 205 8.33 -0.08 11.01
CA ASP A 205 8.59 0.56 12.31
C ASP A 205 8.23 -0.33 13.52
N ASP A 206 7.33 0.13 14.40
CA ASP A 206 6.81 -0.65 15.51
C ASP A 206 6.12 -1.93 15.05
N LEU A 207 5.51 -1.96 13.85
CA LEU A 207 4.81 -3.13 13.34
C LEU A 207 5.68 -4.39 13.27
N THR A 208 6.95 -4.29 12.82
CA THR A 208 7.89 -5.43 12.84
C THR A 208 8.17 -5.92 14.26
N ASN A 209 8.19 -5.03 15.25
CA ASN A 209 8.37 -5.44 16.64
C ASN A 209 7.10 -6.06 17.23
N LEU A 210 5.92 -5.76 16.67
CA LEU A 210 4.64 -6.32 17.10
C LEU A 210 4.35 -7.70 16.51
N THR A 211 5.09 -8.17 15.50
CA THR A 211 4.94 -9.53 14.98
C THR A 211 5.30 -10.58 16.04
N THR A 212 4.87 -11.82 15.81
CA THR A 212 5.26 -12.97 16.64
C THR A 212 6.09 -13.94 15.83
N GLY A 213 7.11 -14.54 16.43
CA GLY A 213 8.02 -15.45 15.74
C GLY A 213 9.26 -14.73 15.22
N GLU A 214 9.78 -15.22 14.10
CA GLU A 214 10.91 -14.59 13.41
C GLU A 214 10.52 -13.21 12.85
N ARG A 215 11.48 -12.29 12.81
CA ARG A 215 11.23 -10.94 12.29
C ARG A 215 11.52 -10.90 10.79
N PRO A 216 10.58 -10.42 9.97
CA PRO A 216 10.80 -10.31 8.54
C PRO A 216 11.93 -9.32 8.20
N ARG A 217 12.66 -9.63 7.14
CA ARG A 217 13.74 -8.83 6.53
C ARG A 217 13.85 -9.14 5.04
N ALA A 218 14.36 -8.21 4.23
CA ALA A 218 14.34 -8.36 2.77
C ALA A 218 15.18 -9.54 2.28
N ASN A 219 16.39 -9.70 2.83
CA ASN A 219 17.29 -10.82 2.60
C ASN A 219 16.96 -12.04 3.51
N HIS A 220 15.69 -12.36 3.66
CA HIS A 220 15.25 -13.60 4.29
C HIS A 220 15.04 -14.68 3.21
N PRO A 221 15.48 -15.94 3.40
CA PRO A 221 15.32 -17.01 2.41
C PRO A 221 13.89 -17.21 1.90
N ALA A 222 12.91 -17.18 2.81
CA ALA A 222 11.51 -17.31 2.43
C ALA A 222 11.03 -16.18 1.51
N LEU A 223 11.43 -14.95 1.79
CA LEU A 223 11.04 -13.81 0.95
C LEU A 223 11.75 -13.86 -0.41
N ALA A 224 13.02 -14.25 -0.47
CA ALA A 224 13.69 -14.51 -1.75
C ALA A 224 12.96 -15.57 -2.58
N ARG A 225 12.52 -16.68 -1.97
CA ARG A 225 11.72 -17.71 -2.66
C ARG A 225 10.40 -17.14 -3.23
N VAL A 226 9.71 -16.30 -2.46
CA VAL A 226 8.50 -15.60 -2.91
C VAL A 226 8.80 -14.63 -4.07
N CYS A 227 9.84 -13.82 -3.97
CA CYS A 227 10.20 -12.87 -5.02
C CYS A 227 10.68 -13.56 -6.30
N ARG A 228 11.41 -14.67 -6.20
CA ARG A 228 11.78 -15.52 -7.33
C ARG A 228 10.56 -16.05 -8.07
N PHE A 229 9.62 -16.64 -7.33
CA PHE A 229 8.34 -17.04 -7.89
C PHE A 229 7.62 -15.87 -8.57
N ALA A 230 7.61 -14.69 -7.95
CA ALA A 230 6.98 -13.49 -8.51
C ALA A 230 7.58 -13.11 -9.87
N GLY A 231 8.91 -13.02 -9.98
CA GLY A 231 9.62 -12.71 -11.23
C GLY A 231 9.37 -13.75 -12.32
N GLU A 232 9.43 -15.04 -11.98
CA GLU A 232 9.19 -16.16 -12.89
C GLU A 232 7.75 -16.19 -13.45
N HIS A 233 6.81 -15.55 -12.76
CA HIS A 233 5.41 -15.45 -13.18
C HIS A 233 4.97 -14.03 -13.54
N TYR A 234 5.93 -13.13 -13.73
CA TYR A 234 5.68 -11.74 -14.13
C TYR A 234 4.70 -11.02 -13.20
N LEU A 235 4.86 -11.21 -11.89
CA LEU A 235 4.15 -10.48 -10.84
C LEU A 235 5.12 -9.46 -10.23
N PRO A 236 4.81 -8.15 -10.25
CA PRO A 236 5.56 -7.18 -9.47
C PRO A 236 5.37 -7.47 -7.97
N VAL A 237 6.36 -7.10 -7.17
CA VAL A 237 6.34 -7.24 -5.71
C VAL A 237 6.26 -5.85 -5.08
N SER A 238 5.15 -5.54 -4.42
CA SER A 238 5.03 -4.36 -3.58
C SER A 238 5.54 -4.67 -2.18
N ILE A 239 6.57 -3.96 -1.71
CA ILE A 239 7.27 -4.29 -0.47
C ILE A 239 7.44 -3.07 0.45
N HIS A 240 6.97 -3.22 1.69
CA HIS A 240 7.34 -2.33 2.79
C HIS A 240 8.66 -2.76 3.38
N HIS A 241 9.72 -2.03 3.07
CA HIS A 241 11.02 -2.24 3.68
C HIS A 241 11.64 -0.92 4.11
N ASN A 242 11.50 -0.59 5.39
CA ASN A 242 12.16 0.55 5.99
C ASN A 242 13.67 0.47 5.80
N ILE A 243 14.25 1.58 5.35
CA ILE A 243 15.67 1.70 5.05
C ILE A 243 16.54 1.71 6.33
N ALA A 244 15.94 1.99 7.49
CA ALA A 244 16.61 2.15 8.77
C ALA A 244 15.70 1.75 9.96
N PRO A 245 16.26 1.54 11.17
CA PRO A 245 15.51 1.31 12.40
C PRO A 245 14.80 2.57 12.91
N ILE A 246 13.77 2.40 13.74
CA ILE A 246 13.01 3.51 14.33
C ILE A 246 13.91 4.54 15.04
N SER A 247 13.53 5.80 14.88
CA SER A 247 14.03 6.97 15.60
C SER A 247 13.15 7.20 16.83
N ARG A 248 13.75 7.62 17.96
CA ARG A 248 13.00 7.94 19.19
C ARG A 248 12.31 9.29 19.11
N ASN A 249 12.81 10.19 18.26
CA ASN A 249 12.24 11.50 17.98
C ASN A 249 12.80 12.05 16.66
N SER A 250 12.29 13.21 16.22
CA SER A 250 12.68 13.87 14.97
C SER A 250 14.15 14.32 14.90
N LYS A 251 14.88 14.34 16.03
CA LYS A 251 16.29 14.74 16.09
C LYS A 251 17.25 13.56 16.03
N GLU A 252 16.75 12.33 16.16
CA GLU A 252 17.58 11.13 16.12
C GLU A 252 17.69 10.59 14.68
N VAL A 253 18.56 11.21 13.89
CA VAL A 253 18.84 10.77 12.52
C VAL A 253 19.51 9.40 12.49
N LYS A 254 19.06 8.53 11.59
CA LYS A 254 19.60 7.19 11.38
C LYS A 254 20.35 7.11 10.05
N LEU A 255 21.38 6.27 10.03
CA LEU A 255 21.96 5.76 8.80
C LEU A 255 21.02 4.70 8.20
N PRO A 256 21.01 4.51 6.86
CA PRO A 256 20.17 3.54 6.16
C PRO A 256 20.68 2.09 6.35
N THR A 257 20.78 1.64 7.60
CA THR A 257 21.45 0.38 7.98
C THR A 257 20.73 -0.87 7.49
N TYR A 258 19.45 -0.78 7.10
CA TYR A 258 18.71 -1.91 6.54
C TYR A 258 18.75 -1.93 5.01
N LEU A 259 19.25 -0.87 4.36
CA LEU A 259 19.28 -0.78 2.89
C LEU A 259 19.98 -1.98 2.23
N ASN A 260 21.11 -2.41 2.78
CA ASN A 260 21.86 -3.56 2.23
C ASN A 260 20.99 -4.83 2.18
N GLU A 261 20.06 -5.04 3.12
CA GLU A 261 19.14 -6.18 3.10
C GLU A 261 18.27 -6.19 1.83
N PHE A 262 17.81 -5.01 1.39
CA PHE A 262 16.99 -4.89 0.18
C PHE A 262 17.81 -4.96 -1.10
N ILE A 263 19.02 -4.38 -1.11
CA ILE A 263 19.97 -4.52 -2.22
C ILE A 263 20.28 -5.99 -2.49
N GLU A 264 20.52 -6.77 -1.44
CA GLU A 264 20.79 -8.20 -1.54
C GLU A 264 19.63 -8.99 -2.15
N LEU A 265 18.39 -8.65 -1.78
CA LEU A 265 17.20 -9.24 -2.39
C LEU A 265 17.08 -8.88 -3.87
N MET A 266 17.25 -7.61 -4.25
CA MET A 266 17.17 -7.18 -5.64
C MET A 266 18.23 -7.86 -6.51
N GLU A 267 19.48 -7.93 -6.04
CA GLU A 267 20.57 -8.65 -6.71
C GLU A 267 20.25 -10.14 -6.88
N TYR A 268 19.74 -10.80 -5.84
CA TYR A 268 19.34 -12.21 -5.92
C TYR A 268 18.23 -12.45 -6.96
N CYS A 269 17.32 -11.49 -7.10
CA CYS A 269 16.19 -11.53 -8.01
C CYS A 269 16.45 -10.86 -9.37
N ARG A 270 17.71 -10.56 -9.72
CA ARG A 270 18.10 -9.94 -11.00
C ARG A 270 18.47 -11.00 -12.03
N ALA A 271 17.95 -10.85 -13.24
CA ALA A 271 18.29 -11.71 -14.38
C ALA A 271 19.82 -11.83 -14.54
N GLY A 272 20.31 -13.06 -14.71
CA GLY A 272 21.74 -13.39 -14.79
C GLY A 272 22.40 -13.73 -13.45
N ASN A 273 21.78 -13.42 -12.30
CA ASN A 273 22.29 -13.80 -10.99
C ASN A 273 21.60 -15.08 -10.47
N GLU A 274 22.35 -16.00 -9.87
CA GLU A 274 21.80 -17.16 -9.12
C GLU A 274 20.70 -17.94 -9.89
N GLY A 275 20.89 -18.12 -11.21
CA GLY A 275 19.92 -18.80 -12.08
C GLY A 275 18.60 -18.03 -12.29
N CYS A 276 18.59 -16.70 -12.13
CA CYS A 276 17.44 -15.86 -12.46
C CYS A 276 17.36 -15.62 -13.96
N GLU A 277 16.26 -16.00 -14.57
CA GLU A 277 16.01 -15.72 -15.99
C GLU A 277 15.29 -14.39 -16.18
N VAL A 278 14.35 -14.07 -15.30
CA VAL A 278 13.54 -12.86 -15.35
C VAL A 278 13.73 -12.05 -14.08
N SER A 279 14.18 -10.81 -14.23
CA SER A 279 14.31 -9.88 -13.11
C SER A 279 12.95 -9.61 -12.47
N THR A 280 12.86 -9.78 -11.15
CA THR A 280 11.67 -9.36 -10.39
C THR A 280 11.55 -7.84 -10.41
N LYS A 281 10.34 -7.32 -10.64
CA LYS A 281 10.03 -5.88 -10.51
C LYS A 281 9.54 -5.61 -9.09
N PHE A 282 10.07 -4.56 -8.46
CA PHE A 282 9.71 -4.14 -7.12
C PHE A 282 9.06 -2.78 -7.13
N ILE A 283 8.02 -2.60 -6.30
CA ILE A 283 7.48 -1.31 -5.90
C ILE A 283 7.86 -1.12 -4.43
N TRP A 284 8.79 -0.22 -4.15
CA TRP A 284 9.29 0.02 -2.80
C TRP A 284 8.39 1.04 -2.09
N CYS A 285 7.56 0.52 -1.18
CA CYS A 285 6.53 1.28 -0.48
C CYS A 285 7.16 2.41 0.32
N HIS A 286 6.53 3.58 0.24
CA HIS A 286 6.89 4.78 1.00
C HIS A 286 8.39 5.14 0.91
N SER A 287 9.04 4.83 -0.21
CA SER A 287 10.48 5.08 -0.38
C SER A 287 11.35 4.56 0.77
N GLY A 288 10.91 3.49 1.43
CA GLY A 288 11.58 2.91 2.60
C GLY A 288 11.46 3.72 3.89
N ILE A 289 10.42 4.53 4.06
CA ILE A 289 10.16 5.33 5.26
C ILE A 289 8.86 4.95 5.95
N SER A 290 8.76 5.31 7.23
CA SER A 290 7.53 5.29 8.02
C SER A 290 7.54 6.41 9.06
N ARG A 291 6.41 6.62 9.77
CA ARG A 291 6.19 7.75 10.72
C ARG A 291 7.32 8.01 11.71
N ARG A 292 8.04 6.98 12.13
CA ARG A 292 9.07 7.06 13.18
C ARG A 292 10.48 6.90 12.62
N LEU A 293 10.71 7.28 11.38
CA LEU A 293 12.00 7.12 10.73
C LEU A 293 12.55 8.44 10.21
N VAL A 294 13.73 8.81 10.69
CA VAL A 294 14.43 10.04 10.28
C VAL A 294 15.75 9.64 9.62
N VAL A 295 15.90 9.94 8.33
CA VAL A 295 17.11 9.68 7.54
C VAL A 295 17.48 10.96 6.81
N ASN A 296 18.73 11.41 6.89
CA ASN A 296 19.14 12.57 6.10
C ASN A 296 19.22 12.23 4.61
N ASP A 297 18.89 13.21 3.77
CA ASP A 297 19.08 13.15 2.32
C ASP A 297 18.46 11.91 1.67
N LEU A 298 17.21 11.59 2.03
CA LEU A 298 16.51 10.42 1.49
C LEU A 298 16.53 10.38 -0.06
N HIS A 299 16.35 11.53 -0.71
CA HIS A 299 16.42 11.66 -2.16
C HIS A 299 17.77 11.20 -2.73
N PHE A 300 18.89 11.48 -2.04
CA PHE A 300 20.22 10.98 -2.43
C PHE A 300 20.29 9.46 -2.36
N TRP A 301 19.80 8.85 -1.29
CA TRP A 301 19.80 7.38 -1.15
C TRP A 301 18.96 6.71 -2.23
N ILE A 302 17.79 7.26 -2.53
CA ILE A 302 16.94 6.77 -3.63
C ILE A 302 17.65 6.92 -4.97
N GLU A 303 18.29 8.06 -5.23
CA GLU A 303 19.08 8.27 -6.45
C GLU A 303 20.18 7.21 -6.59
N GLU A 304 20.93 6.95 -5.52
CA GLU A 304 21.99 5.95 -5.53
C GLU A 304 21.47 4.55 -5.85
N VAL A 305 20.31 4.18 -5.31
CA VAL A 305 19.70 2.88 -5.62
C VAL A 305 19.23 2.83 -7.08
N LEU A 306 18.55 3.88 -7.56
CA LEU A 306 18.06 3.93 -8.94
C LEU A 306 19.20 3.95 -9.98
N LYS A 307 20.39 4.46 -9.64
CA LYS A 307 21.58 4.37 -10.49
C LYS A 307 21.95 2.93 -10.83
N GLU A 308 21.80 1.99 -9.90
CA GLU A 308 22.19 0.58 -10.10
C GLU A 308 21.01 -0.35 -10.44
N TYR A 309 19.80 0.00 -9.99
CA TYR A 309 18.63 -0.89 -9.95
C TYR A 309 17.36 -0.33 -10.60
N SER A 310 17.45 0.77 -11.35
CA SER A 310 16.27 1.35 -12.04
C SER A 310 15.66 0.42 -13.09
N ASP A 311 16.30 -0.66 -13.50
CA ASP A 311 15.69 -1.70 -14.33
C ASP A 311 14.68 -2.56 -13.57
N GLN A 312 14.75 -2.61 -12.23
CA GLN A 312 13.88 -3.45 -11.39
C GLN A 312 12.99 -2.67 -10.42
N LEU A 313 13.28 -1.40 -10.15
CA LEU A 313 12.71 -0.70 -9.02
C LEU A 313 11.80 0.47 -9.42
N TYR A 314 10.62 0.50 -8.82
CA TYR A 314 9.73 1.66 -8.75
C TYR A 314 9.64 2.16 -7.30
N ILE A 315 9.48 3.46 -7.15
CA ILE A 315 9.41 4.16 -5.87
C ILE A 315 7.98 4.63 -5.66
N ASP A 316 7.35 4.12 -4.61
CA ASP A 316 6.06 4.59 -4.14
C ASP A 316 6.28 5.76 -3.16
N LEU A 317 5.65 6.90 -3.46
CA LEU A 317 5.69 8.12 -2.66
C LEU A 317 4.49 8.27 -1.72
N SER A 318 3.64 7.26 -1.59
CA SER A 318 2.44 7.25 -0.73
C SER A 318 2.78 7.58 0.73
N TRP A 319 1.77 8.06 1.45
CA TRP A 319 1.80 8.31 2.90
C TRP A 319 2.74 9.45 3.34
N VAL A 320 3.51 9.23 4.40
CA VAL A 320 4.30 10.27 5.09
C VAL A 320 5.45 10.85 4.27
N VAL A 321 5.89 10.16 3.22
CA VAL A 321 7.02 10.58 2.39
C VAL A 321 6.79 11.96 1.79
N LEU A 322 5.56 12.22 1.34
CA LEU A 322 5.22 13.49 0.71
C LEU A 322 5.47 14.67 1.65
N ASP A 323 4.89 14.62 2.85
CA ASP A 323 4.93 15.73 3.81
C ASP A 323 6.28 15.83 4.54
N ASP A 324 6.90 14.69 4.87
CA ASP A 324 8.11 14.67 5.71
C ASP A 324 9.40 14.85 4.88
N TYR A 325 9.40 14.46 3.59
CA TYR A 325 10.61 14.44 2.77
C TYR A 325 10.49 15.18 1.44
N VAL A 326 9.38 15.01 0.71
CA VAL A 326 9.25 15.55 -0.66
C VAL A 326 8.97 17.05 -0.64
N LEU A 327 7.88 17.49 0.02
CA LEU A 327 7.50 18.91 0.04
C LEU A 327 8.54 19.80 0.73
N PRO A 328 9.18 19.41 1.85
CA PRO A 328 10.24 20.21 2.47
C PRO A 328 11.49 20.39 1.61
N ASN A 329 11.76 19.46 0.68
CA ASN A 329 12.89 19.55 -0.26
C ASN A 329 12.44 19.38 -1.72
N LEU A 330 11.39 20.11 -2.12
CA LEU A 330 10.71 19.90 -3.39
C LEU A 330 11.65 20.02 -4.60
N GLU A 331 12.62 20.93 -4.56
CA GLU A 331 13.53 21.16 -5.68
C GLU A 331 14.38 19.92 -6.02
N ASP A 332 15.03 19.31 -5.03
CA ASP A 332 15.88 18.15 -5.26
C ASP A 332 15.07 16.90 -5.60
N TRP A 333 13.87 16.76 -5.03
CA TRP A 333 12.95 15.70 -5.42
C TRP A 333 12.46 15.85 -6.87
N VAL A 334 12.14 17.07 -7.32
CA VAL A 334 11.80 17.34 -8.71
C VAL A 334 12.98 17.00 -9.64
N LYS A 335 14.22 17.33 -9.26
CA LYS A 335 15.42 16.94 -10.01
C LYS A 335 15.59 15.41 -10.09
N LEU A 336 15.41 14.72 -8.96
CA LEU A 336 15.49 13.26 -8.88
C LEU A 336 14.44 12.58 -9.75
N ILE A 337 13.18 12.98 -9.60
CA ILE A 337 12.06 12.47 -10.40
C ILE A 337 12.29 12.76 -11.88
N SER A 338 12.78 13.95 -12.21
CA SER A 338 13.06 14.32 -13.61
C SER A 338 14.19 13.49 -14.23
N ARG A 339 15.14 13.01 -13.42
CA ARG A 339 16.22 12.12 -13.86
C ARG A 339 15.75 10.68 -14.09
N TYR A 340 14.78 10.21 -13.31
CA TYR A 340 14.19 8.88 -13.44
C TYR A 340 12.66 8.97 -13.60
N PRO A 341 12.18 9.60 -14.69
CA PRO A 341 10.76 9.95 -14.83
C PRO A 341 9.82 8.75 -14.86
N ASP A 342 10.36 7.57 -15.20
CA ASP A 342 9.61 6.33 -15.35
C ASP A 342 9.59 5.47 -14.07
N ARG A 343 10.04 6.00 -12.92
CA ARG A 343 10.30 5.20 -11.71
C ARG A 343 9.56 5.64 -10.45
N PHE A 344 8.75 6.68 -10.51
CA PHE A 344 8.00 7.17 -9.35
C PHE A 344 6.49 6.99 -9.54
N MET A 345 5.82 6.64 -8.45
CA MET A 345 4.38 6.44 -8.36
C MET A 345 3.84 7.16 -7.12
N ILE A 346 2.53 7.44 -7.12
CA ILE A 346 1.82 8.01 -5.98
C ILE A 346 0.68 7.07 -5.58
N GLY A 347 0.34 7.08 -4.30
CA GLY A 347 -0.72 6.25 -3.74
C GLY A 347 -1.33 6.88 -2.51
N SER A 348 -2.54 6.47 -2.16
CA SER A 348 -3.28 7.05 -1.05
C SER A 348 -2.91 6.45 0.31
N ASP A 349 -2.45 5.19 0.33
CA ASP A 349 -2.24 4.40 1.54
C ASP A 349 -3.48 4.43 2.48
N VAL A 350 -4.67 4.37 1.89
CA VAL A 350 -5.89 4.26 2.69
C VAL A 350 -6.01 2.85 3.28
N VAL A 351 -6.34 2.80 4.57
CA VAL A 351 -6.53 1.54 5.31
C VAL A 351 -7.99 1.36 5.65
N GLY A 352 -8.65 0.44 4.95
CA GLY A 352 -10.07 0.07 5.14
C GLY A 352 -11.05 1.23 4.96
N SER A 353 -10.62 2.36 4.37
CA SER A 353 -11.38 3.61 4.25
C SER A 353 -11.20 4.25 2.87
N VAL A 354 -11.60 3.53 1.83
CA VAL A 354 -11.45 3.92 0.42
C VAL A 354 -12.09 5.28 0.09
N SER A 355 -13.15 5.68 0.81
CA SER A 355 -13.80 6.99 0.66
C SER A 355 -12.86 8.18 0.93
N LYS A 356 -11.74 7.96 1.62
CA LYS A 356 -10.72 8.99 1.89
C LYS A 356 -9.66 9.11 0.81
N MET A 357 -9.72 8.29 -0.24
CA MET A 357 -8.73 8.25 -1.33
C MET A 357 -8.50 9.64 -1.95
N ASN A 358 -9.57 10.37 -2.28
CA ASN A 358 -9.45 11.71 -2.86
C ASN A 358 -8.73 12.68 -1.90
N GLN A 359 -9.07 12.63 -0.61
CA GLN A 359 -8.43 13.45 0.42
C GLN A 359 -6.93 13.15 0.53
N ALA A 360 -6.55 11.88 0.46
CA ALA A 360 -5.16 11.44 0.56
C ALA A 360 -4.34 11.76 -0.70
N LEU A 361 -4.94 11.70 -1.90
CA LEU A 361 -4.24 11.97 -3.15
C LEU A 361 -4.14 13.46 -3.49
N LYS A 362 -5.08 14.30 -3.05
CA LYS A 362 -5.09 15.74 -3.37
C LYS A 362 -3.81 16.50 -3.02
N PRO A 363 -3.13 16.24 -1.88
CA PRO A 363 -1.85 16.89 -1.56
C PRO A 363 -0.74 16.70 -2.60
N TYR A 364 -0.75 15.60 -3.36
CA TYR A 364 0.23 15.35 -4.42
C TYR A 364 0.15 16.37 -5.57
N ASP A 365 -0.95 17.10 -5.71
CA ASP A 365 -1.08 18.15 -6.74
C ASP A 365 0.03 19.21 -6.61
N LYS A 366 0.55 19.46 -5.41
CA LYS A 366 1.70 20.36 -5.20
C LYS A 366 2.98 19.83 -5.84
N LEU A 367 3.28 18.55 -5.65
CA LEU A 367 4.43 17.89 -6.29
C LEU A 367 4.24 17.85 -7.80
N LEU A 368 3.07 17.41 -8.24
CA LEU A 368 2.72 17.30 -9.65
C LEU A 368 2.83 18.65 -10.36
N ALA A 369 2.40 19.75 -9.73
CA ALA A 369 2.53 21.11 -10.27
C ALA A 369 3.97 21.53 -10.53
N ALA A 370 4.89 21.11 -9.66
CA ALA A 370 6.31 21.42 -9.78
C ALA A 370 7.03 20.58 -10.86
N LEU A 371 6.43 19.47 -11.30
CA LEU A 371 6.99 18.63 -12.36
C LEU A 371 6.64 19.18 -13.76
N PRO A 372 7.57 19.03 -14.73
CA PRO A 372 7.27 19.22 -16.15
C PRO A 372 6.07 18.37 -16.60
N GLU A 373 5.25 18.88 -17.51
CA GLU A 373 3.98 18.27 -17.90
C GLU A 373 4.11 16.79 -18.32
N GLN A 374 5.12 16.46 -19.13
CA GLN A 374 5.35 15.08 -19.58
C GLN A 374 5.74 14.13 -18.43
N ILE A 375 6.40 14.63 -17.39
CA ILE A 375 6.82 13.84 -16.23
C ILE A 375 5.68 13.74 -15.22
N ARG A 376 4.87 14.79 -15.12
CA ARG A 376 3.67 14.83 -14.27
C ARG A 376 2.71 13.69 -14.59
N ALA A 377 2.37 13.47 -15.87
CA ALA A 377 1.47 12.40 -16.28
C ALA A 377 2.02 11.00 -15.92
N LYS A 378 3.34 10.80 -16.08
CA LYS A 378 4.03 9.57 -15.71
C LYS A 378 3.92 9.25 -14.22
N VAL A 379 4.24 10.22 -13.37
CA VAL A 379 4.19 10.06 -11.91
C VAL A 379 2.76 9.91 -11.42
N ALA A 380 1.83 10.67 -11.99
CA ALA A 380 0.43 10.62 -11.56
C ALA A 380 -0.28 9.31 -11.96
N HIS A 381 0.11 8.70 -13.09
CA HIS A 381 -0.65 7.56 -13.65
C HIS A 381 0.19 6.60 -14.51
N ASP A 382 0.92 7.10 -15.52
CA ASP A 382 1.38 6.21 -16.59
C ASP A 382 2.43 5.19 -16.15
N ASN A 383 3.30 5.52 -15.20
CA ASN A 383 4.29 4.57 -14.67
C ASN A 383 3.64 3.33 -14.07
N PHE A 384 2.55 3.55 -13.31
CA PHE A 384 1.78 2.47 -12.72
C PHE A 384 1.07 1.67 -13.81
N ALA A 385 0.32 2.34 -14.68
CA ALA A 385 -0.46 1.67 -15.73
C ALA A 385 0.43 0.85 -16.68
N ASN A 386 1.57 1.41 -17.09
CA ASN A 386 2.52 0.74 -17.97
C ASN A 386 3.13 -0.50 -17.32
N LEU A 387 3.51 -0.43 -16.03
CA LEU A 387 4.03 -1.60 -15.32
C LEU A 387 3.02 -2.77 -15.35
N PHE A 388 1.76 -2.51 -15.01
CA PHE A 388 0.76 -3.57 -14.95
C PHE A 388 0.36 -4.09 -16.35
N GLU A 389 0.32 -3.22 -17.36
CA GLU A 389 0.08 -3.63 -18.76
C GLU A 389 1.23 -4.49 -19.30
N ASP A 390 2.49 -4.11 -19.04
CA ASP A 390 3.68 -4.87 -19.44
C ASP A 390 3.68 -6.25 -18.78
N MET A 391 3.41 -6.31 -17.47
CA MET A 391 3.35 -7.56 -16.72
C MET A 391 2.20 -8.46 -17.21
N SER A 392 1.02 -7.88 -17.49
CA SER A 392 -0.12 -8.59 -18.09
C SER A 392 0.22 -9.16 -19.47
N SER A 393 0.90 -8.38 -20.31
CA SER A 393 1.35 -8.79 -21.64
C SER A 393 2.34 -9.95 -21.57
N LEU A 394 3.28 -9.93 -20.62
CA LEU A 394 4.22 -11.02 -20.38
C LEU A 394 3.51 -12.28 -19.87
N ARG A 395 2.58 -12.16 -18.92
CA ARG A 395 1.77 -13.31 -18.45
C ARG A 395 1.00 -13.94 -19.61
N LYS A 396 0.33 -13.14 -20.44
CA LYS A 396 -0.39 -13.61 -21.63
C LYS A 396 0.52 -14.35 -22.60
N LYS A 397 1.68 -13.78 -22.92
CA LYS A 397 2.67 -14.39 -23.84
C LYS A 397 3.15 -15.75 -23.35
N ASN A 398 3.20 -15.95 -22.03
CA ASN A 398 3.69 -17.19 -21.40
C ASN A 398 2.56 -18.12 -20.93
N GLY A 399 1.30 -17.89 -21.34
CA GLY A 399 0.18 -18.76 -21.01
C GLY A 399 -0.25 -18.70 -19.53
N LEU A 400 0.08 -17.63 -18.81
CA LEU A 400 -0.21 -17.43 -17.39
C LEU A 400 -1.46 -16.57 -17.15
N GLY A 401 -2.35 -16.44 -18.13
CA GLY A 401 -3.59 -15.66 -18.04
C GLY A 401 -3.49 -14.26 -18.66
N VAL A 402 -4.65 -13.57 -18.75
CA VAL A 402 -4.77 -12.18 -19.23
C VAL A 402 -5.26 -11.33 -18.06
N GLY A 403 -4.55 -10.26 -17.72
CA GLY A 403 -4.75 -9.56 -16.45
C GLY A 403 -4.17 -10.40 -15.32
N GLY A 404 -4.99 -10.88 -14.39
CA GLY A 404 -4.56 -11.72 -13.27
C GLY A 404 -3.94 -13.06 -13.69
N ILE A 405 -3.04 -13.55 -12.84
CA ILE A 405 -2.34 -14.82 -13.05
C ILE A 405 -3.27 -16.04 -12.94
N THR A 406 -3.06 -17.00 -13.83
CA THR A 406 -3.61 -18.37 -13.76
C THR A 406 -2.45 -19.35 -13.84
N ILE A 407 -2.48 -20.38 -12.99
CA ILE A 407 -1.53 -21.50 -13.01
C ILE A 407 -2.28 -22.82 -13.09
N SER A 408 -1.64 -23.83 -13.66
CA SER A 408 -2.25 -25.15 -13.84
C SER A 408 -2.61 -25.79 -12.48
N PRO A 409 -3.72 -26.56 -12.38
CA PRO A 409 -4.11 -27.22 -11.12
C PRO A 409 -3.02 -28.13 -10.52
N ASP A 410 -2.17 -28.74 -11.35
CA ASP A 410 -1.05 -29.61 -10.97
C ASP A 410 0.27 -28.86 -10.73
N TYR A 411 0.32 -27.55 -10.97
CA TYR A 411 1.53 -26.74 -10.76
C TYR A 411 2.01 -26.81 -9.31
N ILE A 412 3.30 -27.06 -9.11
CA ILE A 412 3.98 -27.02 -7.82
C ILE A 412 5.27 -26.20 -7.95
N TYR A 413 5.62 -25.46 -6.91
CA TYR A 413 6.94 -24.83 -6.85
C TYR A 413 7.94 -25.78 -6.20
N SER A 414 9.19 -25.74 -6.65
CA SER A 414 10.20 -26.68 -6.17
C SER A 414 10.48 -26.50 -4.67
N ASP A 415 10.41 -27.58 -3.90
CA ASP A 415 10.80 -27.63 -2.48
C ASP A 415 12.31 -27.50 -2.25
N LYS A 416 13.10 -27.50 -3.34
CA LYS A 416 14.57 -27.47 -3.28
C LYS A 416 15.17 -26.16 -3.78
N LEU A 417 14.48 -25.46 -4.68
CA LEU A 417 14.98 -24.21 -5.24
C LEU A 417 14.79 -23.05 -4.25
N HIS A 418 15.79 -22.18 -4.19
CA HIS A 418 15.77 -20.93 -3.42
C HIS A 418 15.54 -21.06 -1.91
N VAL A 419 15.65 -22.27 -1.34
CA VAL A 419 15.49 -22.51 0.11
C VAL A 419 16.65 -21.97 0.96
N ARG A 420 17.83 -21.81 0.35
CA ARG A 420 19.05 -21.29 0.96
C ARG A 420 19.76 -20.39 -0.06
N PRO A 421 19.25 -19.16 -0.30
CA PRO A 421 19.89 -18.24 -1.22
C PRO A 421 21.28 -17.85 -0.72
N ASP A 422 22.25 -17.77 -1.63
CA ASP A 422 23.57 -17.21 -1.34
C ASP A 422 23.51 -15.69 -1.53
N PHE A 423 23.11 -14.97 -0.48
CA PHE A 423 23.11 -13.52 -0.51
C PHE A 423 24.55 -12.98 -0.43
N LYS A 424 24.96 -12.25 -1.46
CA LYS A 424 26.21 -11.49 -1.43
C LYS A 424 26.13 -10.47 -0.30
N ASN A 425 27.09 -10.47 0.63
CA ASN A 425 27.13 -9.46 1.70
C ASN A 425 27.35 -8.05 1.12
N SER A 426 26.28 -7.30 0.91
CA SER A 426 26.32 -6.01 0.22
C SER A 426 27.02 -4.97 1.09
N LYS A 427 27.81 -4.12 0.44
CA LYS A 427 28.47 -2.95 1.04
C LYS A 427 27.99 -1.66 0.39
N PHE A 428 26.77 -1.68 -0.14
CA PHE A 428 26.20 -0.59 -0.91
C PHE A 428 26.20 0.70 -0.09
N MET A 429 25.59 0.69 1.10
CA MET A 429 25.55 1.85 1.99
C MET A 429 26.96 2.34 2.35
N GLU A 430 27.85 1.45 2.82
CA GLU A 430 29.16 1.82 3.35
C GLU A 430 30.04 2.47 2.27
N LYS A 431 29.96 2.00 1.03
CA LYS A 431 30.67 2.61 -0.11
C LYS A 431 30.20 4.05 -0.35
N ARG A 432 28.90 4.33 -0.20
CA ARG A 432 28.32 5.66 -0.38
C ARG A 432 28.69 6.62 0.74
N ILE A 433 28.64 6.17 1.99
CA ILE A 433 29.08 6.97 3.15
C ILE A 433 30.53 7.41 2.97
N ARG A 434 31.41 6.50 2.55
CA ARG A 434 32.83 6.82 2.28
C ARG A 434 33.01 7.84 1.17
N SER A 435 32.13 7.83 0.16
CA SER A 435 32.13 8.80 -0.94
C SER A 435 31.71 10.19 -0.47
N LEU A 436 30.68 10.26 0.38
CA LEU A 436 30.19 11.51 0.97
C LEU A 436 31.24 12.18 1.86
N ASN A 437 31.97 11.41 2.67
CA ASN A 437 33.00 11.96 3.57
C ASN A 437 34.31 12.38 2.86
N ARG A 438 34.43 12.16 1.55
CA ARG A 438 35.61 12.51 0.74
C ARG A 438 35.39 13.75 -0.14
N LYS A 439 34.16 14.22 -0.24
CA LYS A 439 33.79 15.50 -0.86
C LYS A 439 33.62 16.53 0.24
#